data_AF-A0Z638-F1
#
_entry.id   AF-A0Z638-F1
#
_cell.length_a   1.000
_cell.length_b   1.000
_cell.length_c   1.000
_cell.angle_alpha   90.00
_cell.angle_beta   90.00
_cell.angle_gamma   90.00
#
_symmetry.space_group_name_H-M   'P 1'
#
loop_
_entity.id
_entity.type
_entity.pdbx_description
1 polymer ?
#
loop_
_entity_poly.entity_id
_entity_poly.type
_entity_poly.pdbx_seq_one_letter_code
_entity_poly.pdbx_strand_id
1 'polypeptide(L)'
;MGTDFGMFVALKESGERQVVDAGFAFIKKHAPLGLKIFVMASMAALILFSPALSAVFLSYDLTIPFGSVMTYLLVAAAVGRRNVVRAFANSCVPLGVAVSVYRLFVTLLGAETAVDLSASLPLLYSPLALGLFLSYALRIVEPVNLEQLPITPVWHTTLILTGATGVFTALFVMDGYPFTTLIRLDQVVVVALIFLACLAYNDKEKLPLNNVIARAGTMTCILTATFGVAIYAYYVDIGADDPSLVGPVLADLFALMLYGSITIMAVSVSDCCLGTDKEVRTRDWHLSEAYVFLTLIIFPPAGVLTLF
;
A
#
# COMPACT_ATOMS: atom_id res chain seq x y z
N MET A 1 35.77 22.64 16.45
CA MET A 1 35.85 21.17 16.51
C MET A 1 34.46 20.54 16.29
N GLY A 2 33.84 20.71 15.11
CA GLY A 2 32.46 20.21 14.90
C GLY A 2 32.09 19.83 13.46
N THR A 3 32.97 20.04 12.48
CA THR A 3 32.65 19.85 11.05
C THR A 3 33.18 18.54 10.46
N ASP A 4 34.27 17.98 10.99
CA ASP A 4 34.86 16.75 10.43
C ASP A 4 34.15 15.46 10.86
N PHE A 5 33.42 15.49 11.97
CA PHE A 5 32.70 14.32 12.47
C PHE A 5 31.46 14.00 11.61
N GLY A 6 30.77 15.02 11.10
CA GLY A 6 29.60 14.85 10.24
C GLY A 6 29.93 14.25 8.86
N MET A 7 31.10 14.59 8.31
CA MET A 7 31.56 14.06 7.01
C MET A 7 31.96 12.58 7.11
N PHE A 8 32.58 12.18 8.22
CA PHE A 8 32.94 10.77 8.46
C PHE A 8 31.71 9.88 8.68
N VAL A 9 30.69 10.38 9.39
CA VAL A 9 29.42 9.65 9.57
C VAL A 9 28.67 9.52 8.24
N ALA A 10 28.59 10.59 7.45
CA ALA A 10 27.94 10.55 6.14
C ALA A 10 28.65 9.62 5.13
N LEU A 11 29.98 9.59 5.14
CA LEU A 11 30.76 8.67 4.31
C LEU A 11 30.58 7.22 4.74
N LYS A 12 30.55 6.95 6.05
CA LYS A 12 30.31 5.61 6.61
C LYS A 12 28.90 5.10 6.29
N GLU A 13 27.88 5.94 6.43
CA GLU A 13 26.49 5.60 6.04
C GLU A 13 26.34 5.38 4.52
N SER A 14 27.06 6.16 3.70
CA SER A 14 27.06 5.96 2.24
C SER A 14 27.76 4.65 1.83
N GLY A 15 28.85 4.30 2.52
CA GLY A 15 29.58 3.06 2.32
C GLY A 15 28.79 1.84 2.78
N GLU A 16 28.14 1.91 3.95
CA GLU A 16 27.26 0.83 4.43
C GLU A 16 26.06 0.62 3.50
N ARG A 17 25.44 1.69 2.99
CA ARG A 17 24.38 1.57 1.96
C ARG A 17 24.90 0.93 0.68
N GLN A 18 26.07 1.34 0.18
CA GLN A 18 26.64 0.73 -1.02
C GLN A 18 27.01 -0.74 -0.81
N VAL A 19 27.51 -1.13 0.37
CA VAL A 19 27.87 -2.52 0.68
C VAL A 19 26.61 -3.39 0.84
N VAL A 20 25.54 -2.87 1.47
CA VAL A 20 24.26 -3.58 1.57
C VAL A 20 23.61 -3.73 0.19
N ASP A 21 23.58 -2.65 -0.60
CA ASP A 21 23.01 -2.67 -1.95
C ASP A 21 23.83 -3.58 -2.89
N ALA A 22 25.17 -3.60 -2.77
CA ALA A 22 26.05 -4.52 -3.50
C ALA A 22 25.93 -5.97 -3.00
N GLY A 23 25.76 -6.19 -1.70
CA GLY A 23 25.52 -7.51 -1.11
C GLY A 23 24.20 -8.11 -1.58
N PHE A 24 23.13 -7.31 -1.61
CA PHE A 24 21.84 -7.71 -2.18
C PHE A 24 21.93 -7.97 -3.69
N ALA A 25 22.64 -7.13 -4.44
CA ALA A 25 22.86 -7.35 -5.87
C ALA A 25 23.69 -8.62 -6.15
N PHE A 26 24.69 -8.92 -5.31
CA PHE A 26 25.51 -10.12 -5.39
C PHE A 26 24.68 -11.39 -5.09
N ILE A 27 23.87 -11.37 -4.03
CA ILE A 27 22.92 -12.46 -3.69
C ILE A 27 21.88 -12.61 -4.80
N LYS A 28 21.32 -11.52 -5.35
CA LYS A 28 20.33 -11.58 -6.44
C LYS A 28 20.91 -12.23 -7.71
N LYS A 29 22.21 -12.02 -7.96
CA LYS A 29 22.96 -12.53 -9.12
C LYS A 29 23.56 -13.94 -8.93
N HIS A 30 23.85 -14.37 -7.69
CA HIS A 30 24.56 -15.62 -7.39
C HIS A 30 23.84 -16.55 -6.40
N ALA A 31 22.67 -16.19 -5.87
CA ALA A 31 21.86 -17.13 -5.11
C ALA A 31 21.51 -18.30 -6.04
N PRO A 32 21.92 -19.54 -5.71
CA PRO A 32 21.50 -20.68 -6.49
C PRO A 32 19.96 -20.70 -6.47
N LEU A 33 19.35 -21.08 -7.59
CA LEU A 33 17.90 -21.23 -7.71
C LEU A 33 17.31 -22.00 -6.52
N GLY A 34 18.06 -22.99 -6.00
CA GLY A 34 17.72 -23.73 -4.79
C GLY A 34 17.59 -22.90 -3.51
N LEU A 35 18.41 -21.85 -3.30
CA LEU A 35 18.28 -20.96 -2.14
C LEU A 35 17.00 -20.12 -2.24
N LYS A 36 16.69 -19.60 -3.43
CA LYS A 36 15.45 -18.84 -3.67
C LYS A 36 14.21 -19.72 -3.41
N ILE A 37 14.22 -20.94 -3.95
CA ILE A 37 13.16 -21.93 -3.73
C ILE A 37 13.05 -22.29 -2.25
N PHE A 38 14.18 -22.53 -1.56
CA PHE A 38 14.20 -22.87 -0.14
C PHE A 38 13.60 -21.74 0.70
N VAL A 39 14.01 -20.49 0.50
CA VAL A 39 13.47 -19.33 1.23
C VAL A 39 11.96 -19.22 1.01
N MET A 40 11.49 -19.34 -0.24
CA MET A 40 10.06 -19.30 -0.57
C MET A 40 9.29 -20.47 0.09
N ALA A 41 9.86 -21.67 0.07
CA ALA A 41 9.25 -22.85 0.68
C ALA A 41 9.20 -22.73 2.21
N SER A 42 10.25 -22.22 2.85
CA SER A 42 10.28 -21.96 4.29
C SER A 42 9.27 -20.88 4.68
N MET A 43 9.16 -19.83 3.88
CA MET A 43 8.16 -18.76 4.07
C MET A 43 6.73 -19.29 3.95
N ALA A 44 6.44 -20.12 2.94
CA ALA A 44 5.13 -20.76 2.79
C ALA A 44 4.84 -21.76 3.92
N ALA A 45 5.83 -22.57 4.30
CA ALA A 45 5.72 -23.50 5.42
C ALA A 45 5.42 -22.77 6.74
N LEU A 46 6.07 -21.63 7.00
CA LEU A 46 5.80 -20.82 8.19
C LEU A 46 4.33 -20.39 8.26
N ILE A 47 3.75 -19.95 7.13
CA ILE A 47 2.33 -19.56 7.07
C ILE A 47 1.41 -20.77 7.27
N LEU A 48 1.69 -21.89 6.60
CA LEU A 48 0.83 -23.07 6.62
C LEU A 48 0.88 -23.82 7.96
N PHE A 49 2.05 -23.90 8.60
CA PHE A 49 2.24 -24.69 9.82
C PHE A 49 2.09 -23.87 11.11
N SER A 50 2.02 -22.54 11.04
CA SER A 50 1.68 -21.69 12.19
C SER A 50 0.16 -21.45 12.22
N PRO A 51 -0.59 -21.97 13.21
CA PRO A 51 -2.03 -21.77 13.30
C PRO A 51 -2.43 -20.29 13.39
N ALA A 52 -1.57 -19.47 14.01
CA ALA A 52 -1.81 -18.04 14.12
C ALA A 52 -1.65 -17.33 12.76
N LEU A 53 -0.59 -17.65 12.01
CA LEU A 53 -0.36 -17.02 10.70
C LEU A 53 -1.35 -17.51 9.65
N SER A 54 -1.74 -18.79 9.69
CA SER A 54 -2.76 -19.32 8.79
C SER A 54 -4.13 -18.69 9.06
N ALA A 55 -4.55 -18.56 10.32
CA ALA A 55 -5.79 -17.89 10.68
C ALA A 55 -5.85 -16.43 10.19
N VAL A 56 -4.70 -15.74 10.22
CA VAL A 56 -4.61 -14.33 9.81
C VAL A 56 -4.52 -14.17 8.30
N PHE A 57 -3.58 -14.88 7.64
CA PHE A 57 -3.27 -14.71 6.22
C PHE A 57 -4.14 -15.51 5.26
N LEU A 58 -4.81 -16.58 5.72
CA LEU A 58 -5.67 -17.42 4.91
C LEU A 58 -7.16 -17.29 5.29
N SER A 59 -7.51 -16.26 6.06
CA SER A 59 -8.92 -15.94 6.33
C SER A 59 -9.65 -15.64 5.03
N TYR A 60 -10.90 -16.10 4.90
CA TYR A 60 -11.73 -15.82 3.73
C TYR A 60 -11.92 -14.30 3.52
N ASP A 61 -12.05 -13.56 4.62
CA ASP A 61 -12.23 -12.11 4.62
C ASP A 61 -11.01 -11.35 4.08
N LEU A 62 -9.82 -11.95 4.09
CA LEU A 62 -8.63 -11.39 3.47
C LEU A 62 -8.39 -11.95 2.06
N THR A 63 -8.46 -13.28 1.93
CA THR A 63 -7.97 -14.00 0.75
C THR A 63 -8.80 -13.68 -0.48
N ILE A 64 -10.11 -13.51 -0.32
CA ILE A 64 -11.01 -13.21 -1.44
C ILE A 64 -10.82 -11.78 -1.97
N PRO A 65 -10.85 -10.69 -1.15
CA PRO A 65 -10.67 -9.34 -1.70
C PRO A 65 -9.25 -9.13 -2.21
N PHE A 66 -8.25 -9.59 -1.46
CA PHE A 66 -6.85 -9.46 -1.91
C PHE A 66 -6.61 -10.27 -3.18
N GLY A 67 -7.05 -11.53 -3.23
CA GLY A 67 -6.85 -12.43 -4.36
C GLY A 67 -7.62 -12.05 -5.61
N SER A 68 -8.87 -11.56 -5.48
CA SER A 68 -9.68 -11.14 -6.61
C SER A 68 -9.07 -9.92 -7.30
N VAL A 69 -8.77 -8.85 -6.55
CA VAL A 69 -8.08 -7.67 -7.08
C VAL A 69 -6.76 -8.06 -7.70
N MET A 70 -5.99 -8.92 -7.02
CA MET A 70 -4.70 -9.35 -7.54
C MET A 70 -4.82 -10.12 -8.86
N THR A 71 -5.84 -10.97 -8.99
CA THR A 71 -6.10 -11.69 -10.25
C THR A 71 -6.35 -10.71 -11.39
N TYR A 72 -7.14 -9.66 -11.18
CA TYR A 72 -7.34 -8.61 -12.18
C TYR A 72 -6.02 -7.92 -12.56
N LEU A 73 -5.17 -7.60 -11.58
CA LEU A 73 -3.86 -6.98 -11.84
C LEU A 73 -2.93 -7.89 -12.64
N LEU A 74 -2.93 -9.20 -12.35
CA LEU A 74 -2.13 -10.19 -13.06
C LEU A 74 -2.58 -10.34 -14.52
N VAL A 75 -3.90 -10.41 -14.77
CA VAL A 75 -4.46 -10.43 -16.12
C VAL A 75 -4.08 -9.15 -16.86
N ALA A 76 -4.25 -7.98 -16.24
CA ALA A 76 -3.92 -6.69 -16.83
C ALA A 76 -2.43 -6.61 -17.21
N ALA A 77 -1.52 -7.02 -16.31
CA ALA A 77 -0.09 -7.08 -16.58
C ALA A 77 0.27 -8.10 -17.68
N ALA A 78 -0.40 -9.26 -17.71
CA ALA A 78 -0.16 -10.30 -18.70
C ALA A 78 -0.61 -9.88 -20.11
N VAL A 79 -1.79 -9.27 -20.26
CA VAL A 79 -2.29 -8.75 -21.54
C VAL A 79 -1.37 -7.64 -22.06
N GLY A 80 -0.81 -6.82 -21.16
CA GLY A 80 0.20 -5.82 -21.48
C GLY A 80 1.60 -6.38 -21.79
N ARG A 81 1.81 -7.71 -21.75
CA ARG A 81 3.11 -8.41 -21.89
C ARG A 81 4.20 -7.82 -20.97
N ARG A 82 3.82 -7.52 -19.73
CA ARG A 82 4.66 -6.85 -18.74
C ARG A 82 5.45 -7.87 -17.92
N ASN A 83 6.43 -7.38 -17.15
CA ASN A 83 7.03 -8.18 -16.08
C ASN A 83 5.99 -8.34 -14.96
N VAL A 84 5.15 -9.38 -15.09
CA VAL A 84 4.04 -9.67 -14.18
C VAL A 84 4.53 -9.80 -12.73
N VAL A 85 5.70 -10.39 -12.51
CA VAL A 85 6.27 -10.55 -11.16
C VAL A 85 6.60 -9.20 -10.53
N ARG A 86 7.20 -8.28 -11.29
CA ARG A 86 7.51 -6.92 -10.80
C ARG A 86 6.26 -6.09 -10.59
N ALA A 87 5.32 -6.11 -11.54
CA ALA A 87 4.04 -5.41 -11.42
C ALA A 87 3.27 -5.90 -10.19
N PHE A 88 3.28 -7.21 -9.95
CA PHE A 88 2.69 -7.85 -8.78
C PHE A 88 3.38 -7.36 -7.50
N ALA A 89 4.71 -7.48 -7.41
CA ALA A 89 5.47 -7.03 -6.24
C ALA A 89 5.21 -5.56 -5.89
N ASN A 90 5.20 -4.68 -6.90
CA ASN A 90 4.99 -3.24 -6.72
C ASN A 90 3.55 -2.86 -6.35
N SER A 91 2.60 -3.78 -6.54
CA SER A 91 1.18 -3.58 -6.24
C SER A 91 0.75 -4.19 -4.90
N CYS A 92 1.51 -5.15 -4.36
CA CYS A 92 1.12 -5.87 -3.15
C CYS A 92 0.93 -4.96 -1.91
N VAL A 93 1.84 -4.02 -1.65
CA VAL A 93 1.72 -3.12 -0.48
C VAL A 93 0.58 -2.11 -0.65
N PRO A 94 0.47 -1.37 -1.78
CA PRO A 94 -0.70 -0.53 -2.03
C PRO A 94 -2.01 -1.29 -1.96
N LEU A 95 -2.06 -2.53 -2.50
CA LEU A 95 -3.26 -3.36 -2.40
C LEU A 95 -3.57 -3.73 -0.95
N GLY A 96 -2.54 -4.10 -0.18
CA GLY A 96 -2.68 -4.37 1.25
C GLY A 96 -3.31 -3.17 1.98
N VAL A 97 -2.81 -1.96 1.75
CA VAL A 97 -3.41 -0.72 2.29
C VAL A 97 -4.86 -0.57 1.83
N ALA A 98 -5.16 -0.73 0.53
CA ALA A 98 -6.51 -0.56 0.00
C ALA A 98 -7.52 -1.53 0.63
N VAL A 99 -7.17 -2.81 0.72
CA VAL A 99 -8.03 -3.85 1.34
C VAL A 99 -8.17 -3.60 2.83
N SER A 100 -7.09 -3.22 3.52
CA SER A 100 -7.09 -2.86 4.93
C SER A 100 -8.02 -1.67 5.24
N VAL A 101 -7.95 -0.60 4.44
CA VAL A 101 -8.81 0.59 4.58
C VAL A 101 -10.26 0.24 4.29
N TYR A 102 -10.52 -0.56 3.26
CA TYR A 102 -11.86 -1.03 2.95
C TYR A 102 -12.45 -1.88 4.09
N ARG A 103 -11.67 -2.80 4.66
CA ARG A 103 -12.11 -3.59 5.82
C ARG A 103 -12.38 -2.71 7.03
N LEU A 104 -11.54 -1.71 7.27
CA LEU A 104 -11.76 -0.72 8.32
C LEU A 104 -13.10 0.01 8.15
N PHE A 105 -13.41 0.43 6.92
CA PHE A 105 -14.67 1.08 6.57
C PHE A 105 -15.88 0.16 6.79
N VAL A 106 -15.82 -1.08 6.31
CA VAL A 106 -16.90 -2.07 6.49
C VAL A 106 -17.11 -2.42 7.96
N THR A 107 -16.03 -2.63 8.73
CA THR A 107 -16.10 -2.87 10.17
C THR A 107 -16.77 -1.70 10.88
N LEU A 108 -16.47 -0.46 10.51
CA LEU A 108 -17.11 0.71 11.12
C LEU A 108 -18.59 0.87 10.77
N LEU A 109 -19.01 0.45 9.57
CA LEU A 109 -20.42 0.45 9.19
C LEU A 109 -21.23 -0.65 9.90
N GLY A 110 -20.59 -1.78 10.21
CA GLY A 110 -21.25 -2.95 10.81
C GLY A 110 -21.02 -3.13 12.32
N ALA A 111 -20.11 -2.40 12.95
CA ALA A 111 -19.80 -2.56 14.37
C ALA A 111 -20.86 -1.89 15.25
N GLU A 112 -21.63 -2.70 15.98
CA GLU A 112 -22.58 -2.24 16.98
C GLU A 112 -21.94 -2.15 18.38
N THR A 113 -20.86 -2.92 18.63
CA THR A 113 -20.17 -2.95 19.93
C THR A 113 -18.64 -2.87 19.82
N ALA A 114 -17.99 -2.46 20.91
CA ALA A 114 -16.53 -2.46 21.03
C ALA A 114 -15.91 -3.87 20.97
N VAL A 115 -16.69 -4.91 21.28
CA VAL A 115 -16.25 -6.32 21.21
C VAL A 115 -16.12 -6.75 19.74
N ASP A 116 -17.06 -6.35 18.88
CA ASP A 116 -17.03 -6.65 17.44
C ASP A 116 -15.83 -6.01 16.75
N LEU A 117 -15.48 -4.79 17.19
CA LEU A 117 -14.31 -4.07 16.74
C LEU A 117 -13.01 -4.76 17.18
N SER A 118 -12.93 -5.23 18.43
CA SER A 118 -11.76 -5.94 18.95
C SER A 118 -11.51 -7.28 18.26
N ALA A 119 -12.57 -8.00 17.89
CA ALA A 119 -12.49 -9.25 17.13
C ALA A 119 -12.01 -9.03 15.69
N SER A 120 -12.24 -7.83 15.14
CA SER A 120 -11.88 -7.45 13.78
C SER A 120 -10.46 -6.89 13.64
N LEU A 121 -9.79 -6.52 14.75
CA LEU A 121 -8.44 -5.94 14.75
C LEU A 121 -7.41 -6.72 13.88
N PRO A 122 -7.34 -8.06 13.95
CA PRO A 122 -6.39 -8.82 13.12
C PRO A 122 -6.61 -8.60 11.62
N LEU A 123 -7.85 -8.41 11.19
CA LEU A 123 -8.23 -8.19 9.79
C LEU A 123 -7.92 -6.78 9.28
N LEU A 124 -7.66 -5.83 10.18
CA LEU A 124 -7.26 -4.46 9.81
C LEU A 124 -5.81 -4.44 9.33
N TYR A 125 -4.93 -5.20 9.98
CA TYR A 125 -3.49 -5.21 9.70
C TYR A 125 -3.04 -6.36 8.79
N SER A 126 -3.80 -7.45 8.72
CA SER A 126 -3.43 -8.64 7.95
C SER A 126 -3.26 -8.40 6.44
N PRO A 127 -4.09 -7.57 5.75
CA PRO A 127 -3.91 -7.33 4.32
C PRO A 127 -2.62 -6.58 4.02
N LEU A 128 -2.28 -5.57 4.81
CA LEU A 128 -1.00 -4.87 4.70
C LEU A 128 0.18 -5.79 4.96
N ALA A 129 0.12 -6.61 6.02
CA ALA A 129 1.18 -7.55 6.35
C ALA A 129 1.39 -8.60 5.24
N LEU A 130 0.30 -9.12 4.65
CA LEU A 130 0.35 -10.01 3.49
C LEU A 130 0.95 -9.29 2.27
N GLY A 131 0.53 -8.05 2.03
CA GLY A 131 1.06 -7.21 0.96
C GLY A 131 2.57 -6.96 1.07
N LEU A 132 3.06 -6.66 2.27
CA LEU A 132 4.49 -6.53 2.56
C LEU A 132 5.21 -7.84 2.30
N PHE A 133 4.73 -8.93 2.89
CA PHE A 133 5.33 -10.25 2.73
C PHE A 133 5.45 -10.64 1.25
N LEU A 134 4.36 -10.51 0.47
CA LEU A 134 4.35 -10.83 -0.95
C LEU A 134 5.25 -9.89 -1.77
N SER A 135 5.27 -8.58 -1.48
CA SER A 135 6.16 -7.62 -2.16
C SER A 135 7.63 -8.05 -2.05
N TYR A 136 8.08 -8.42 -0.84
CA TYR A 136 9.45 -8.89 -0.63
C TYR A 136 9.70 -10.27 -1.23
N ALA A 137 8.77 -11.22 -1.04
CA ALA A 137 8.88 -12.58 -1.56
C ALA A 137 9.00 -12.60 -3.11
N LEU A 138 8.18 -11.81 -3.79
CA LEU A 138 8.18 -11.73 -5.26
C LEU A 138 9.45 -11.10 -5.82
N ARG A 139 10.06 -10.15 -5.10
CA ARG A 139 11.36 -9.55 -5.50
C ARG A 139 12.52 -10.56 -5.47
N ILE A 140 12.42 -11.64 -4.69
CA ILE A 140 13.43 -12.71 -4.65
C ILE A 140 13.44 -13.49 -5.98
N VAL A 141 12.24 -13.79 -6.49
CA VAL A 141 12.00 -14.58 -7.71
C VAL A 141 11.92 -13.73 -8.98
N GLU A 142 12.01 -12.40 -8.85
CA GLU A 142 11.99 -11.48 -9.97
C GLU A 142 13.11 -11.79 -10.98
N PRO A 143 12.77 -11.92 -12.29
CA PRO A 143 13.76 -12.14 -13.34
C PRO A 143 14.62 -10.88 -13.55
N VAL A 144 15.94 -11.09 -13.69
CA VAL A 144 16.96 -10.02 -13.74
C VAL A 144 16.94 -9.22 -15.06
N ASN A 145 16.47 -9.82 -16.16
CA ASN A 145 16.43 -9.20 -17.49
C ASN A 145 15.11 -9.53 -18.19
N LEU A 146 14.18 -8.58 -18.22
CA LEU A 146 13.05 -8.61 -19.15
C LEU A 146 13.00 -7.27 -19.87
N GLU A 147 12.96 -7.34 -21.20
CA GLU A 147 12.80 -6.20 -22.08
C GLU A 147 11.42 -5.57 -21.83
N GLN A 148 11.39 -4.30 -21.43
CA GLN A 148 10.14 -3.59 -21.16
C GLN A 148 9.62 -3.00 -22.46
N LEU A 149 8.42 -3.42 -22.87
CA LEU A 149 7.76 -2.86 -24.04
C LEU A 149 7.44 -1.37 -23.80
N PRO A 150 7.67 -0.48 -24.78
CA PRO A 150 7.22 0.91 -24.65
C PRO A 150 5.70 0.95 -24.47
N ILE A 151 5.23 1.76 -23.52
CA ILE A 151 3.81 1.84 -23.19
C ILE A 151 3.17 2.94 -24.06
N THR A 152 2.11 2.63 -24.79
CA THR A 152 1.31 3.65 -25.49
C THR A 152 0.38 4.36 -24.50
N PRO A 153 0.06 5.66 -24.70
CA PRO A 153 -0.81 6.42 -23.79
C PRO A 153 -2.19 5.75 -23.58
N VAL A 154 -2.74 5.14 -24.64
CA VAL A 154 -4.03 4.43 -24.60
C VAL A 154 -3.96 3.22 -23.65
N TRP A 155 -2.86 2.48 -23.66
CA TRP A 155 -2.70 1.33 -22.77
C TRP A 155 -2.51 1.75 -21.30
N HIS A 156 -1.85 2.90 -21.04
CA HIS A 156 -1.78 3.43 -19.66
C HIS A 156 -3.17 3.72 -19.11
N THR A 157 -3.98 4.46 -19.86
CA THR A 157 -5.33 4.84 -19.42
C THR A 157 -6.21 3.60 -19.24
N THR A 158 -6.12 2.61 -20.15
CA THR A 158 -6.91 1.39 -20.05
C THR A 158 -6.49 0.51 -18.87
N LEU A 159 -5.20 0.36 -18.57
CA LEU A 159 -4.73 -0.41 -17.40
C LEU A 159 -5.13 0.27 -16.10
N ILE A 160 -5.01 1.60 -16.04
CA ILE A 160 -5.38 2.38 -14.85
C ILE A 160 -6.88 2.29 -14.60
N LEU A 161 -7.70 2.50 -15.64
CA LEU A 161 -9.16 2.36 -15.51
C LEU A 161 -9.54 0.93 -15.13
N THR A 162 -9.00 -0.08 -15.81
CA THR A 162 -9.35 -1.49 -15.57
C THR A 162 -8.93 -1.95 -14.19
N GLY A 163 -7.76 -1.52 -13.70
CA GLY A 163 -7.29 -1.79 -12.35
C GLY A 163 -8.17 -1.12 -11.30
N ALA A 164 -8.51 0.16 -11.47
CA ALA A 164 -9.41 0.87 -10.58
C ALA A 164 -10.80 0.24 -10.57
N THR A 165 -11.43 0.02 -11.74
CA THR A 165 -12.74 -0.62 -11.83
C THR A 165 -12.74 -2.06 -11.29
N GLY A 166 -11.64 -2.80 -11.48
CA GLY A 166 -11.47 -4.15 -10.96
C GLY A 166 -11.43 -4.17 -9.43
N VAL A 167 -10.71 -3.23 -8.81
CA VAL A 167 -10.70 -3.05 -7.34
C VAL A 167 -12.09 -2.73 -6.85
N PHE A 168 -12.73 -1.71 -7.42
CA PHE A 168 -14.04 -1.27 -6.96
C PHE A 168 -15.12 -2.34 -7.17
N THR A 169 -15.07 -3.08 -8.27
CA THR A 169 -16.02 -4.18 -8.53
C THR A 169 -15.78 -5.35 -7.58
N ALA A 170 -14.52 -5.73 -7.34
CA ALA A 170 -14.18 -6.79 -6.41
C ALA A 170 -14.61 -6.45 -4.98
N LEU A 171 -14.39 -5.21 -4.54
CA LEU A 171 -14.82 -4.75 -3.23
C LEU A 171 -16.36 -4.64 -3.14
N PHE A 172 -17.02 -4.11 -4.17
CA PHE A 172 -18.48 -3.96 -4.24
C PHE A 172 -19.24 -5.30 -4.19
N VAL A 173 -18.79 -6.29 -4.95
CA VAL A 173 -19.45 -7.61 -5.03
C VAL A 173 -19.36 -8.38 -3.71
N MET A 174 -18.39 -8.06 -2.84
CA MET A 174 -18.14 -8.82 -1.62
C MET A 174 -19.07 -8.49 -0.46
N ASP A 175 -19.30 -7.21 -0.17
CA ASP A 175 -20.09 -6.83 1.03
C ASP A 175 -21.38 -6.06 0.69
N GLY A 176 -21.72 -5.92 -0.60
CA GLY A 176 -23.01 -5.38 -1.04
C GLY A 176 -23.23 -3.88 -0.77
N TYR A 177 -22.21 -3.15 -0.29
CA TYR A 177 -22.30 -1.72 -0.06
C TYR A 177 -22.32 -0.94 -1.38
N PRO A 178 -23.17 0.09 -1.54
CA PRO A 178 -23.23 0.90 -2.75
C PRO A 178 -21.85 1.46 -3.12
N PHE A 179 -21.43 1.27 -4.37
CA PHE A 179 -20.21 1.87 -4.95
C PHE A 179 -20.19 3.40 -4.74
N THR A 180 -21.37 4.03 -4.68
CA THR A 180 -21.56 5.45 -4.42
C THR A 180 -21.14 5.88 -3.02
N THR A 181 -21.14 4.99 -2.02
CA THR A 181 -20.74 5.34 -0.64
C THR A 181 -19.23 5.54 -0.53
N LEU A 182 -18.46 4.87 -1.39
CA LEU A 182 -16.99 4.99 -1.45
C LEU A 182 -16.51 6.06 -2.44
N ILE A 183 -17.39 6.63 -3.28
CA ILE A 183 -17.07 7.71 -4.21
C ILE A 183 -17.51 9.05 -3.64
N ARG A 184 -16.51 9.82 -3.19
CA ARG A 184 -16.66 11.14 -2.60
C ARG A 184 -15.94 12.15 -3.51
N LEU A 185 -16.73 12.93 -4.26
CA LEU A 185 -16.24 13.85 -5.30
C LEU A 185 -15.30 14.93 -4.74
N ASP A 186 -15.60 15.42 -3.54
CA ASP A 186 -14.73 16.28 -2.73
C ASP A 186 -13.34 15.67 -2.55
N GLN A 187 -13.26 14.40 -2.20
CA GLN A 187 -11.98 13.72 -2.00
C GLN A 187 -11.25 13.45 -3.33
N VAL A 188 -11.97 13.22 -4.43
CA VAL A 188 -11.38 13.13 -5.78
C VAL A 188 -10.70 14.45 -6.17
N VAL A 189 -11.31 15.60 -5.84
CA VAL A 189 -10.72 16.92 -6.09
C VAL A 189 -9.43 17.10 -5.29
N VAL A 190 -9.39 16.68 -4.02
CA VAL A 190 -8.17 16.73 -3.20
C VAL A 190 -7.04 15.91 -3.82
N VAL A 191 -7.32 14.68 -4.27
CA VAL A 191 -6.32 13.85 -4.96
C VAL A 191 -5.84 14.51 -6.25
N ALA A 192 -6.75 15.12 -7.02
CA ALA A 192 -6.39 15.86 -8.23
C ALA A 192 -5.49 17.07 -7.94
N LEU A 193 -5.75 17.81 -6.85
CA LEU A 193 -4.90 18.93 -6.43
C LEU A 193 -3.49 18.46 -6.02
N ILE A 194 -3.39 17.34 -5.28
CA ILE A 194 -2.11 16.73 -4.91
C ILE A 194 -1.33 16.29 -6.17
N PHE A 195 -2.03 15.71 -7.14
CA PHE A 195 -1.44 15.35 -8.43
C PHE A 195 -0.92 16.57 -9.19
N LEU A 196 -1.70 17.66 -9.28
CA LEU A 196 -1.27 18.91 -9.89
C LEU A 196 -0.06 19.53 -9.17
N ALA A 197 -0.02 19.47 -7.83
CA ALA A 197 1.13 19.93 -7.06
C ALA A 197 2.39 19.09 -7.36
N CYS A 198 2.23 17.77 -7.46
CA CYS A 198 3.32 16.86 -7.83
C CYS A 198 3.80 17.09 -9.26
N LEU A 199 2.90 17.39 -10.21
CA LEU A 199 3.25 17.80 -11.58
C LEU A 199 4.02 19.12 -11.60
N ALA A 200 3.57 20.13 -10.85
CA ALA A 200 4.25 21.42 -10.76
C ALA A 200 5.66 21.28 -10.17
N TYR A 201 5.83 20.41 -9.16
CA TYR A 201 7.14 20.14 -8.57
C TYR A 201 8.07 19.35 -9.52
N ASN A 202 7.50 18.56 -10.44
CA ASN A 202 8.26 17.76 -11.40
C ASN A 202 8.98 18.59 -12.48
N ASP A 203 8.73 19.90 -12.58
CA ASP A 203 9.43 20.79 -13.52
C ASP A 203 10.96 20.74 -13.35
N LYS A 204 11.42 20.51 -12.11
CA LYS A 204 12.84 20.40 -11.77
C LYS A 204 13.41 18.99 -11.94
N GLU A 205 12.64 17.95 -11.61
CA GLU A 205 13.12 16.56 -11.56
C GLU A 205 12.94 15.80 -12.89
N LYS A 206 12.04 16.28 -13.77
CA LYS A 206 11.76 15.70 -15.10
C LYS A 206 11.48 14.19 -15.06
N LEU A 207 10.81 13.72 -14.01
CA LEU A 207 10.40 12.33 -13.88
C LEU A 207 9.34 11.98 -14.92
N PRO A 208 9.25 10.71 -15.35
CA PRO A 208 8.16 10.25 -16.19
C PRO A 208 6.82 10.39 -15.45
N LEU A 209 5.75 10.60 -16.22
CA LEU A 209 4.40 10.84 -15.68
C LEU A 209 3.96 9.77 -14.67
N ASN A 210 4.30 8.50 -14.90
CA ASN A 210 3.98 7.39 -14.00
C ASN A 210 4.61 7.56 -12.61
N ASN A 211 5.87 8.00 -12.55
CA ASN A 211 6.52 8.30 -11.27
C ASN A 211 5.86 9.48 -10.58
N VAL A 212 5.37 10.48 -11.33
CA VAL A 212 4.60 11.59 -10.77
C VAL A 212 3.28 11.12 -10.19
N ILE A 213 2.53 10.27 -10.91
CA ILE A 213 1.26 9.71 -10.44
C ILE A 213 1.49 8.84 -9.20
N ALA A 214 2.51 7.98 -9.19
CA ALA A 214 2.85 7.16 -8.03
C ALA A 214 3.28 8.01 -6.82
N ARG A 215 4.03 9.10 -7.05
CA ARG A 215 4.37 10.06 -6.00
C ARG A 215 3.13 10.79 -5.47
N ALA A 216 2.22 11.18 -6.35
CA ALA A 216 0.96 11.81 -5.95
C ALA A 216 0.09 10.88 -5.10
N GLY A 217 -0.03 9.61 -5.49
CA GLY A 217 -0.74 8.62 -4.67
C GLY A 217 -0.06 8.40 -3.32
N THR A 218 1.27 8.35 -3.27
CA THR A 218 2.04 8.23 -2.02
C THR A 218 1.83 9.43 -1.11
N MET A 219 1.91 10.64 -1.67
CA MET A 219 1.66 11.88 -0.94
C MET A 219 0.22 11.97 -0.44
N THR A 220 -0.75 11.47 -1.22
CA THR A 220 -2.14 11.37 -0.77
C THR A 220 -2.24 10.53 0.50
N CYS A 221 -1.63 9.33 0.53
CA CYS A 221 -1.63 8.49 1.72
C CYS A 221 -0.94 9.16 2.93
N ILE A 222 0.22 9.78 2.71
CA ILE A 222 0.99 10.45 3.79
C ILE A 222 0.21 11.67 4.33
N LEU A 223 -0.34 12.52 3.47
CA LEU A 223 -1.15 13.67 3.87
C LEU A 223 -2.39 13.22 4.63
N THR A 224 -3.04 12.15 4.17
CA THR A 224 -4.20 11.57 4.88
C THR A 224 -3.82 11.10 6.27
N ALA A 225 -2.67 10.45 6.45
CA ALA A 225 -2.24 10.01 7.78
C ALA A 225 -1.84 11.19 8.69
N THR A 226 -1.18 12.21 8.16
CA THR A 226 -0.64 13.32 8.96
C THR A 226 -1.67 14.42 9.22
N PHE A 227 -2.23 14.98 8.15
CA PHE A 227 -3.25 16.02 8.23
C PHE A 227 -4.59 15.44 8.67
N GLY A 228 -4.93 14.23 8.25
CA GLY A 228 -6.16 13.58 8.65
C GLY A 228 -6.22 13.26 10.13
N VAL A 229 -5.10 12.88 10.76
CA VAL A 229 -5.04 12.72 12.22
C VAL A 229 -5.28 14.05 12.94
N ALA A 230 -4.74 15.16 12.43
CA ALA A 230 -4.99 16.48 13.01
C ALA A 230 -6.47 16.88 12.91
N ILE A 231 -7.11 16.66 11.75
CA ILE A 231 -8.55 16.90 11.58
C ILE A 231 -9.35 15.99 12.49
N TYR A 232 -9.04 14.69 12.52
CA TYR A 232 -9.71 13.72 13.38
C TYR A 232 -9.64 14.15 14.85
N ALA A 233 -8.46 14.51 15.36
CA ALA A 233 -8.30 14.97 16.73
C ALA A 233 -9.14 16.21 17.04
N TYR A 234 -9.20 17.18 16.11
CA TYR A 234 -10.05 18.36 16.24
C TYR A 234 -11.54 18.02 16.32
N TYR A 235 -12.02 17.12 15.46
CA TYR A 235 -13.42 16.69 15.46
C TYR A 235 -13.78 15.75 16.60
N VAL A 236 -12.82 15.01 17.17
CA VAL A 236 -13.05 14.23 18.39
C VAL A 236 -13.24 15.16 19.59
N ASP A 237 -12.46 16.23 19.68
CA ASP A 237 -12.58 17.23 20.76
C ASP A 237 -13.93 17.95 20.70
N ILE A 238 -14.33 18.43 19.52
CA ILE A 238 -15.62 19.10 19.32
C ILE A 238 -16.80 18.12 19.34
N GLY A 239 -16.58 16.91 18.83
CA GLY A 239 -17.54 15.81 18.80
C GLY A 239 -17.75 15.13 20.16
N ALA A 240 -17.09 15.60 21.23
CA ALA A 240 -17.40 15.18 22.60
C ALA A 240 -18.87 15.43 22.96
N ASP A 241 -19.46 16.49 22.42
CA ASP A 241 -20.87 16.83 22.61
C ASP A 241 -21.81 16.22 21.55
N ASP A 242 -21.30 15.94 20.34
CA ASP A 242 -22.03 15.28 19.25
C ASP A 242 -21.14 14.29 18.47
N PRO A 243 -21.17 12.99 18.85
CA PRO A 243 -20.38 11.96 18.20
C PRO A 243 -20.68 11.75 16.71
N SER A 244 -21.83 12.23 16.22
CA SER A 244 -22.21 12.07 14.81
C SER A 244 -21.28 12.84 13.85
N LEU A 245 -20.53 13.82 14.36
CA LEU A 245 -19.58 14.62 13.60
C LEU A 245 -18.29 13.86 13.23
N VAL A 246 -17.95 12.80 13.96
CA VAL A 246 -16.69 12.06 13.75
C VAL A 246 -16.78 11.10 12.56
N GLY A 247 -17.94 10.48 12.35
CA GLY A 247 -18.15 9.49 11.29
C GLY A 247 -17.84 9.98 9.87
N PRO A 248 -18.37 11.14 9.42
CA PRO A 248 -18.09 11.70 8.11
C PRO A 248 -16.60 12.00 7.86
N VAL A 249 -15.89 12.46 8.90
CA VAL A 249 -14.46 12.73 8.86
C VAL A 249 -13.68 11.44 8.64
N LEU A 250 -14.00 10.38 9.39
CA LEU A 250 -13.38 9.06 9.20
C LEU A 250 -13.61 8.54 7.78
N ALA A 251 -14.83 8.69 7.25
CA ALA A 251 -15.14 8.29 5.88
C ALA A 251 -14.29 9.05 4.84
N ASP A 252 -14.03 10.35 5.06
CA ASP A 252 -13.13 11.15 4.20
C ASP A 252 -11.69 10.64 4.23
N LEU A 253 -11.18 10.34 5.42
CA LEU A 253 -9.81 9.83 5.57
C LEU A 253 -9.66 8.46 4.90
N PHE A 254 -10.65 7.57 5.04
CA PHE A 254 -10.61 6.27 4.37
C PHE A 254 -10.70 6.42 2.85
N ALA A 255 -11.55 7.32 2.34
CA ALA A 255 -11.64 7.58 0.92
C ALA A 255 -10.30 8.07 0.35
N LEU A 256 -9.64 9.04 1.00
CA LEU A 256 -8.34 9.55 0.53
C LEU A 256 -7.24 8.49 0.56
N MET A 257 -7.14 7.71 1.65
CA MET A 257 -6.14 6.62 1.75
C MET A 257 -6.39 5.54 0.70
N LEU A 258 -7.67 5.20 0.46
CA LEU A 258 -8.08 4.26 -0.59
C LEU A 258 -7.73 4.80 -1.98
N TYR A 259 -8.00 6.07 -2.28
CA TYR A 259 -7.71 6.64 -3.60
C TYR A 259 -6.20 6.74 -3.85
N GLY A 260 -5.43 7.15 -2.84
CA GLY A 260 -3.96 7.18 -2.92
C GLY A 260 -3.39 5.80 -3.20
N SER A 261 -3.82 4.77 -2.46
CA SER A 261 -3.36 3.40 -2.63
C SER A 261 -3.77 2.79 -3.99
N ILE A 262 -5.02 2.99 -4.43
CA ILE A 262 -5.48 2.56 -5.77
C ILE A 262 -4.69 3.26 -6.87
N THR A 263 -4.40 4.55 -6.73
CA THR A 263 -3.61 5.32 -7.70
C THR A 263 -2.23 4.69 -7.89
N ILE A 264 -1.54 4.37 -6.79
CA ILE A 264 -0.21 3.74 -6.84
C ILE A 264 -0.30 2.36 -7.49
N MET A 265 -1.27 1.55 -7.07
CA MET A 265 -1.49 0.20 -7.60
C MET A 265 -1.78 0.21 -9.10
N ALA A 266 -2.65 1.12 -9.56
CA ALA A 266 -2.98 1.29 -10.96
C ALA A 266 -1.74 1.62 -11.81
N VAL A 267 -0.88 2.50 -11.30
CA VAL A 267 0.38 2.81 -11.98
C VAL A 267 1.35 1.63 -11.95
N SER A 268 1.47 0.91 -10.83
CA SER A 268 2.34 -0.28 -10.69
C SER A 268 2.06 -1.37 -11.72
N VAL A 269 0.82 -1.45 -12.20
CA VAL A 269 0.39 -2.39 -13.24
C VAL A 269 0.66 -1.83 -14.64
N SER A 270 0.51 -0.51 -14.81
CA SER A 270 0.79 0.17 -16.08
C SER A 270 2.28 0.29 -16.40
N ASP A 271 3.11 0.47 -15.38
CA ASP A 271 4.54 0.72 -15.50
C ASP A 271 5.32 -0.12 -14.48
N CYS A 272 6.10 -1.06 -15.00
CA CYS A 272 6.97 -1.89 -14.18
C CYS A 272 8.23 -1.16 -13.72
N CYS A 273 8.45 0.12 -14.07
CA CYS A 273 9.65 0.89 -13.72
C CYS A 273 9.31 2.16 -12.91
N LEU A 274 8.64 1.96 -11.78
CA LEU A 274 8.27 2.98 -10.80
C LEU A 274 9.44 3.60 -10.01
N GLY A 275 10.60 3.71 -10.65
CA GLY A 275 11.87 4.05 -10.01
C GLY A 275 12.71 2.83 -9.64
N THR A 276 13.77 3.10 -8.91
CA THR A 276 14.74 2.11 -8.42
C THR A 276 14.16 1.23 -7.31
N ASP A 277 14.69 0.02 -7.12
CA ASP A 277 14.27 -0.89 -6.04
C ASP A 277 14.28 -0.20 -4.65
N LYS A 278 15.21 0.76 -4.46
CA LYS A 278 15.30 1.58 -3.26
C LYS A 278 14.12 2.53 -3.11
N GLU A 279 13.76 3.26 -4.15
CA GLU A 279 12.62 4.19 -4.13
C GLU A 279 11.30 3.46 -3.90
N VAL A 280 11.11 2.31 -4.55
CA VAL A 280 9.92 1.48 -4.34
C VAL A 280 9.88 0.97 -2.89
N ARG A 281 11.01 0.52 -2.32
CA ARG A 281 11.07 0.10 -0.91
C ARG A 281 10.76 1.23 0.05
N THR A 282 11.31 2.43 -0.19
CA THR A 282 11.02 3.62 0.63
C THR A 282 9.55 4.01 0.56
N ARG A 283 8.95 3.94 -0.63
CA ARG A 283 7.51 4.18 -0.82
C ARG A 283 6.67 3.15 -0.07
N ASP A 284 6.96 1.86 -0.21
CA ASP A 284 6.25 0.77 0.45
C ASP A 284 6.33 0.90 1.99
N TRP A 285 7.49 1.35 2.50
CA TRP A 285 7.68 1.68 3.91
C TRP A 285 6.77 2.82 4.36
N HIS A 286 6.78 3.96 3.66
CA HIS A 286 5.95 5.11 4.03
C HIS A 286 4.45 4.84 3.91
N LEU A 287 4.01 4.02 2.94
CA LEU A 287 2.63 3.56 2.86
C LEU A 287 2.22 2.75 4.08
N SER A 288 3.09 1.84 4.50
CA SER A 288 2.87 1.00 5.68
C SER A 288 2.82 1.84 6.95
N GLU A 289 3.77 2.75 7.12
CA GLU A 289 3.78 3.71 8.23
C GLU A 289 2.52 4.57 8.26
N ALA A 290 2.14 5.16 7.12
CA ALA A 290 0.96 6.03 7.03
C ALA A 290 -0.32 5.29 7.45
N TYR A 291 -0.53 4.07 6.95
CA TYR A 291 -1.69 3.27 7.32
C TYR A 291 -1.67 2.85 8.81
N VAL A 292 -0.55 2.31 9.29
CA VAL A 292 -0.44 1.85 10.69
C VAL A 292 -0.58 3.02 11.65
N PHE A 293 0.05 4.16 11.35
CA PHE A 293 -0.06 5.38 12.14
C PHE A 293 -1.50 5.86 12.24
N LEU A 294 -2.19 6.03 11.11
CA LEU A 294 -3.60 6.44 11.09
C LEU A 294 -4.48 5.46 11.87
N THR A 295 -4.29 4.16 11.65
CA THR A 295 -5.12 3.12 12.28
C THR A 295 -4.90 3.04 13.79
N LEU A 296 -3.67 3.18 14.28
CA LEU A 296 -3.38 3.18 15.72
C LEU A 296 -3.95 4.40 16.45
N ILE A 297 -4.06 5.55 15.77
CA ILE A 297 -4.68 6.74 16.34
C ILE A 297 -6.20 6.61 16.41
N ILE A 298 -6.83 6.10 15.36
CA ILE A 298 -8.28 5.91 15.33
C ILE A 298 -8.70 4.73 16.23
N PHE A 299 -7.90 3.66 16.24
CA PHE A 299 -8.15 2.41 16.95
C PHE A 299 -6.94 2.00 17.80
N PRO A 300 -6.70 2.66 18.93
CA PRO A 300 -5.65 2.26 19.84
C PRO A 300 -5.93 0.82 20.34
N PRO A 301 -4.93 -0.07 20.38
CA PRO A 301 -5.11 -1.40 20.93
C PRO A 301 -5.62 -1.31 22.37
N ALA A 302 -6.68 -2.04 22.71
CA ALA A 302 -7.29 -2.00 24.05
C ALA A 302 -6.27 -2.25 25.19
N GLY A 303 -5.22 -3.03 24.93
CA GLY A 303 -4.12 -3.26 25.88
C GLY A 303 -3.35 -2.01 26.29
N VAL A 304 -3.32 -0.96 25.46
CA VAL A 304 -2.71 0.34 25.77
C VAL A 304 -3.59 1.16 26.72
N LEU A 305 -4.92 1.06 26.58
CA LEU A 305 -5.88 1.75 27.44
C LEU A 305 -5.99 1.11 28.82
N THR A 306 -5.72 -0.19 28.94
CA THR A 306 -5.75 -0.93 30.22
C THR A 306 -4.46 -0.85 31.04
N LEU A 307 -3.42 -0.18 30.52
CA LEU A 307 -2.12 0.00 31.20
C LEU A 307 -2.07 1.29 32.07
N PHE A 308 -3.13 2.09 32.08
CA PHE A 308 -3.26 3.31 32.87
C PHE A 308 -4.51 3.26 33.77
#